data_AF-A0A9W8CLK9-F1
#
_entry.id   AF-A0A9W8CLK9-F1
#
_cell.length_a   1.000
_cell.length_b   1.000
_cell.length_c   1.000
_cell.angle_alpha   90.00
_cell.angle_beta   90.00
_cell.angle_gamma   90.00
#
_symmetry.space_group_name_H-M   'P 1'
#
loop_
_entity.id
_entity.type
_entity.pdbx_description
1 polymer ?
#
loop_
_entity_poly.entity_id
_entity_poly.type
_entity_poly.pdbx_seq_one_letter_code
_entity_poly.pdbx_strand_id
1 'polypeptide(L)'
;MCGSCEPILTLPVAPESAETKVHSGFSAPIQRSLSPVGVFTQHFVNREDTFSDHLQAYASHSASAAAAKAAANLSLDDDDEEEEDESLLSLDPKDWKNQDHYEVLGLSKLRYRATLDDIIKSHRKKVLRHHPDKKAAQGYLNDDGFFKCIQKAFEILTDPVKRRQWDSVDPGVSTDIPSAKEKGDFYAIYRPVFEREARFSNIQPVPELGDENSDREAVESFYQFWYNFDSWRSFEYLDKENVDGGSNRDDKRWIEGKNRKERAARKKEDIQRLLTLVDNAMKSDPRMIKFKEEDKKKRNAKRNAREEEERKAAEAKKKADEEAKKQAELELAKEEELKKQRQMNHKALKAEQRALKRIFKNANYFAAADAATVAEINSATEKQDKVIAANPDLDALVAVRTQIEAAVAAGNGLAVVDEIVSKL
;
A
#
# COMPACT_ATOMS: atom_id res chain seq x y z
N MET A 1 -20.29 22.30 -84.49
CA MET A 1 -20.85 22.92 -83.28
C MET A 1 -21.68 21.88 -82.56
N CYS A 2 -21.14 21.28 -81.49
CA CYS A 2 -21.91 20.55 -80.49
C CYS A 2 -21.20 20.81 -79.16
N GLY A 3 -21.90 21.48 -78.25
CA GLY A 3 -21.33 22.05 -77.04
C GLY A 3 -21.01 20.99 -75.99
N SER A 4 -19.89 21.20 -75.30
CA SER A 4 -19.54 20.53 -74.06
C SER A 4 -20.48 20.97 -72.94
N CYS A 5 -21.39 20.09 -72.52
CA CYS A 5 -22.10 20.22 -71.25
C CYS A 5 -21.31 19.50 -70.16
N GLU A 6 -20.55 20.24 -69.36
CA GLU A 6 -20.05 19.74 -68.09
C GLU A 6 -21.16 19.89 -67.03
N PRO A 7 -21.54 18.82 -66.31
CA PRO A 7 -22.47 18.94 -65.19
C PRO A 7 -21.74 19.54 -63.98
N ILE A 8 -21.95 20.83 -63.72
CA ILE A 8 -21.48 21.46 -62.49
C ILE A 8 -22.43 21.03 -61.35
N LEU A 9 -22.00 20.06 -60.55
CA LEU A 9 -22.63 19.72 -59.27
C LEU A 9 -22.21 20.75 -58.22
N THR A 10 -22.98 21.82 -58.07
CA THR A 10 -22.82 22.74 -56.94
C THR A 10 -23.45 22.14 -55.69
N LEU A 11 -22.64 21.84 -54.68
CA LEU A 11 -23.13 21.46 -53.35
C LEU A 11 -23.80 22.66 -52.65
N PRO A 12 -24.84 22.43 -51.82
CA PRO A 12 -25.49 23.52 -51.08
C PRO A 12 -24.56 24.13 -50.02
N VAL A 13 -24.63 25.45 -49.87
CA VAL A 13 -23.87 26.22 -48.88
C VAL A 13 -24.40 25.92 -47.47
N ALA A 14 -23.50 25.65 -46.53
CA ALA A 14 -23.84 25.35 -45.14
C ALA A 14 -24.32 26.63 -44.39
N PRO A 15 -25.28 26.53 -43.45
CA PRO A 15 -25.76 27.66 -42.66
C PRO A 15 -24.70 28.18 -41.67
N GLU A 16 -24.70 29.49 -41.40
CA GLU A 16 -23.68 30.24 -40.63
C GLU A 16 -23.43 29.74 -39.19
N SER A 17 -24.26 28.84 -38.65
CA SER A 17 -24.13 28.30 -37.29
C SER A 17 -23.54 26.88 -37.21
N ALA A 18 -22.97 26.35 -38.31
CA ALA A 18 -22.41 25.01 -38.33
C ALA A 18 -20.92 25.01 -37.96
N GLU A 19 -20.57 24.43 -36.81
CA GLU A 19 -19.18 24.15 -36.45
C GLU A 19 -18.65 22.97 -37.29
N THR A 20 -17.70 23.24 -38.19
CA THR A 20 -17.09 22.21 -39.03
C THR A 20 -15.92 21.54 -38.31
N LYS A 21 -16.09 20.27 -37.90
CA LYS A 21 -15.00 19.42 -37.39
C LYS A 21 -14.40 18.61 -38.54
N VAL A 22 -13.12 18.81 -38.85
CA VAL A 22 -12.40 18.02 -39.85
C VAL A 22 -12.05 16.66 -39.25
N HIS A 23 -12.71 15.60 -39.72
CA HIS A 23 -12.49 14.25 -39.21
C HIS A 23 -11.28 13.54 -39.84
N SER A 24 -10.90 13.90 -41.06
CA SER A 24 -9.70 13.42 -41.75
C SER A 24 -9.44 14.20 -43.05
N GLY A 25 -8.19 14.20 -43.53
CA GLY A 25 -7.84 14.75 -44.84
C GLY A 25 -8.22 13.79 -45.97
N PHE A 26 -8.55 14.34 -47.15
CA PHE A 26 -8.77 13.54 -48.34
C PHE A 26 -7.49 12.77 -48.73
N SER A 27 -7.65 11.52 -49.19
CA SER A 27 -6.54 10.77 -49.77
C SER A 27 -6.03 11.48 -51.04
N ALA A 28 -4.73 11.34 -51.32
CA ALA A 28 -4.12 11.91 -52.51
C ALA A 28 -4.84 11.42 -53.78
N PRO A 29 -5.05 12.28 -54.79
CA PRO A 29 -5.70 11.88 -56.04
C PRO A 29 -4.85 10.81 -56.74
N ILE A 30 -5.49 9.69 -57.08
CA ILE A 30 -4.87 8.60 -57.83
C ILE A 30 -5.13 8.83 -59.31
N GLN A 31 -4.10 9.17 -60.07
CA GLN A 31 -4.20 9.22 -61.52
C GLN A 31 -4.32 7.80 -62.06
N ARG A 32 -5.45 7.48 -62.71
CA ARG A 32 -5.64 6.21 -63.41
C ARG A 32 -5.77 6.47 -64.91
N SER A 33 -4.99 5.76 -65.70
CA SER A 33 -5.17 5.72 -67.15
C SER A 33 -6.43 4.91 -67.48
N LEU A 34 -7.48 5.59 -67.91
CA LEU A 34 -8.67 4.93 -68.43
C LEU A 34 -8.44 4.65 -69.92
N SER A 35 -8.44 3.37 -70.29
CA SER A 35 -8.52 3.00 -71.71
C SER A 35 -9.93 3.35 -72.22
N PRO A 36 -10.06 3.98 -73.40
CA PRO A 36 -11.38 4.33 -73.98
C PRO A 36 -12.24 3.10 -74.28
N VAL A 37 -11.61 1.91 -74.28
CA VAL A 37 -12.18 0.63 -74.64
C VAL A 37 -11.61 -0.40 -73.67
N GLY A 38 -12.46 -1.18 -72.99
CA GLY A 38 -12.01 -2.21 -72.06
C GLY A 38 -11.07 -3.20 -72.73
N VAL A 39 -10.23 -3.90 -71.95
CA VAL A 39 -9.24 -4.87 -72.47
C VAL A 39 -9.90 -5.92 -73.39
N PHE A 40 -11.17 -6.25 -73.12
CA PHE A 40 -12.01 -7.14 -73.91
C PHE A 40 -12.39 -6.60 -75.30
N THR A 41 -12.55 -5.29 -75.45
CA THR A 41 -13.00 -4.68 -76.71
C THR A 41 -11.83 -4.29 -77.62
N GLN A 42 -10.62 -4.15 -77.08
CA GLN A 42 -9.38 -4.01 -77.87
C GLN A 42 -9.07 -5.29 -78.67
N HIS A 43 -9.52 -6.46 -78.18
CA HIS A 43 -9.40 -7.75 -78.84
C HIS A 43 -10.32 -7.90 -80.08
N PHE A 44 -11.55 -7.38 -80.05
CA PHE A 44 -12.45 -7.47 -81.22
C PHE A 44 -11.88 -6.73 -82.45
N VAL A 45 -10.99 -5.76 -82.24
CA VAL A 45 -10.27 -5.02 -83.29
C VAL A 45 -9.10 -5.84 -83.85
N ASN A 46 -8.47 -6.68 -83.04
CA ASN A 46 -7.36 -7.56 -83.43
C ASN A 46 -7.87 -8.99 -83.60
N ARG A 47 -8.54 -9.21 -84.73
CA ARG A 47 -9.33 -10.40 -85.06
C ARG A 47 -8.45 -11.59 -85.50
N GLU A 48 -7.46 -11.99 -84.70
CA GLU A 48 -6.70 -13.24 -84.94
C GLU A 48 -6.44 -14.10 -83.69
N ASP A 49 -6.74 -13.64 -82.47
CA ASP A 49 -6.45 -14.44 -81.28
C ASP A 49 -7.62 -15.36 -80.88
N THR A 50 -7.30 -16.61 -80.53
CA THR A 50 -8.31 -17.62 -80.15
C THR A 50 -8.65 -17.53 -78.66
N PHE A 51 -9.82 -18.03 -78.26
CA PHE A 51 -10.28 -18.02 -76.85
C PHE A 51 -9.29 -18.69 -75.86
N SER A 52 -8.42 -19.58 -76.33
CA SER A 52 -7.35 -20.20 -75.52
C SER A 52 -6.24 -19.21 -75.16
N ASP A 53 -5.89 -18.31 -76.08
CA ASP A 53 -4.87 -17.28 -75.88
C ASP A 53 -5.31 -16.27 -74.81
N HIS A 54 -6.62 -16.01 -74.71
CA HIS A 54 -7.21 -15.14 -73.68
C HIS A 54 -7.01 -15.70 -72.25
N LEU A 55 -7.22 -17.00 -72.04
CA LEU A 55 -7.01 -17.62 -70.72
C LEU A 55 -5.53 -17.61 -70.32
N GLN A 56 -4.65 -17.82 -71.28
CA GLN A 56 -3.20 -17.82 -71.04
C GLN A 56 -2.66 -16.39 -70.81
N ALA A 57 -3.15 -15.40 -71.54
CA ALA A 57 -2.82 -13.98 -71.34
C ALA A 57 -3.40 -13.42 -70.04
N TYR A 58 -4.62 -13.80 -69.67
CA TYR A 58 -5.19 -13.42 -68.37
C TYR A 58 -4.43 -14.07 -67.22
N ALA A 59 -4.08 -15.36 -67.34
CA ALA A 59 -3.26 -16.05 -66.35
C ALA A 59 -1.87 -15.42 -66.23
N SER A 60 -1.22 -15.05 -67.34
CA SER A 60 0.09 -14.41 -67.32
C SER A 60 0.04 -12.98 -66.77
N HIS A 61 -0.97 -12.19 -67.12
CA HIS A 61 -1.16 -10.85 -66.56
C HIS A 61 -1.50 -10.90 -65.07
N SER A 62 -2.39 -11.80 -64.64
CA SER A 62 -2.70 -12.01 -63.23
C SER A 62 -1.48 -12.50 -62.44
N ALA A 63 -0.69 -13.41 -63.01
CA ALA A 63 0.57 -13.85 -62.42
C ALA A 63 1.60 -12.72 -62.36
N SER A 64 1.71 -11.89 -63.40
CA SER A 64 2.61 -10.73 -63.41
C SER A 64 2.18 -9.65 -62.42
N ALA A 65 0.88 -9.43 -62.25
CA ALA A 65 0.35 -8.47 -61.28
C ALA A 65 0.53 -8.98 -59.84
N ALA A 66 0.35 -10.28 -59.60
CA ALA A 66 0.68 -10.91 -58.33
C ALA A 66 2.19 -10.85 -58.03
N ALA A 67 3.03 -11.09 -59.04
CA ALA A 67 4.49 -10.99 -58.93
C ALA A 67 4.95 -9.54 -58.70
N ALA A 68 4.39 -8.56 -59.41
CA ALA A 68 4.68 -7.13 -59.23
C ALA A 68 4.24 -6.63 -57.85
N LYS A 69 3.10 -7.11 -57.34
CA LYS A 69 2.62 -6.79 -55.98
C LYS A 69 3.46 -7.46 -54.90
N ALA A 70 3.96 -8.67 -55.15
CA ALA A 70 4.92 -9.36 -54.28
C ALA A 70 6.29 -8.65 -54.29
N ALA A 71 6.75 -8.18 -55.45
CA ALA A 71 7.99 -7.42 -55.61
C ALA A 71 7.90 -6.03 -54.95
N ALA A 72 6.77 -5.32 -55.10
CA ALA A 72 6.53 -4.04 -54.43
C ALA A 72 6.50 -4.16 -52.90
N ASN A 73 6.03 -5.28 -52.36
CA ASN A 73 6.08 -5.58 -50.92
C ASN A 73 7.48 -6.02 -50.42
N LEU A 74 8.40 -6.34 -51.32
CA LEU A 74 9.81 -6.68 -51.03
C LEU A 74 10.75 -5.47 -51.17
N SER A 75 10.27 -4.33 -51.67
CA SER A 75 10.98 -3.05 -51.72
C SER A 75 11.03 -2.41 -50.33
N LEU A 76 11.58 -3.12 -49.36
CA LEU A 76 12.16 -2.50 -48.17
C LEU A 76 13.59 -2.11 -48.56
N ASP A 77 13.92 -0.85 -48.34
CA ASP A 77 15.25 -0.29 -48.59
C ASP A 77 16.34 -1.26 -48.11
N ASP A 78 17.31 -1.53 -48.98
CA ASP A 78 18.44 -2.45 -48.68
C ASP A 78 19.33 -1.94 -47.53
N ASP A 79 19.08 -0.70 -47.06
CA ASP A 79 19.86 0.00 -46.03
C ASP A 79 19.64 -0.52 -44.59
N ASP A 80 18.63 -1.35 -44.34
CA ASP A 80 18.34 -1.93 -43.01
C ASP A 80 18.72 -3.42 -42.87
N GLU A 81 19.53 -3.96 -43.79
CA GLU A 81 20.08 -5.31 -43.64
C GLU A 81 21.11 -5.39 -42.49
N GLU A 82 20.79 -6.14 -41.45
CA GLU A 82 21.76 -6.51 -40.41
C GLU A 82 22.80 -7.47 -41.00
N GLU A 83 24.09 -7.12 -40.86
CA GLU A 83 25.20 -7.97 -41.31
C GLU A 83 25.14 -9.34 -40.63
N GLU A 84 25.31 -10.39 -41.43
CA GLU A 84 25.26 -11.77 -40.96
C GLU A 84 26.67 -12.18 -40.52
N ASP A 85 26.94 -12.09 -39.22
CA ASP A 85 28.21 -12.50 -38.65
C ASP A 85 28.50 -13.99 -38.94
N GLU A 86 29.78 -14.33 -39.14
CA GLU A 86 30.23 -15.70 -39.42
C GLU A 86 29.79 -16.69 -38.32
N SER A 87 29.70 -16.23 -37.07
CA SER A 87 29.16 -17.00 -35.96
C SER A 87 27.71 -17.41 -36.17
N LEU A 88 26.87 -16.52 -36.71
CA LEU A 88 25.45 -16.75 -36.94
C LEU A 88 25.23 -17.75 -38.08
N LEU A 89 26.07 -17.71 -39.11
CA LEU A 89 26.05 -18.68 -40.22
C LEU A 89 26.50 -20.09 -39.80
N SER A 90 27.35 -20.18 -38.77
CA SER A 90 27.86 -21.45 -38.22
C SER A 90 26.93 -22.13 -37.20
N LEU A 91 25.73 -21.58 -36.97
CA LEU A 91 24.78 -22.11 -35.99
C LEU A 91 24.29 -23.54 -36.32
N ASP A 92 24.36 -24.42 -35.32
CA ASP A 92 23.93 -25.81 -35.44
C ASP A 92 22.40 -25.97 -35.36
N PRO A 93 21.73 -26.60 -36.35
CA PRO A 93 20.27 -26.80 -36.32
C PRO A 93 19.75 -27.59 -35.13
N LYS A 94 20.61 -28.42 -34.53
CA LYS A 94 20.25 -29.27 -33.38
C LYS A 94 20.13 -28.45 -32.10
N ASP A 95 20.86 -27.35 -31.99
CA ASP A 95 20.88 -26.48 -30.81
C ASP A 95 19.97 -25.25 -30.98
N TRP A 96 18.86 -25.41 -31.72
CA TRP A 96 17.90 -24.33 -31.99
C TRP A 96 17.29 -23.72 -30.71
N LYS A 97 17.28 -24.44 -29.59
CA LYS A 97 16.73 -23.95 -28.32
C LYS A 97 17.56 -22.82 -27.70
N ASN A 98 18.86 -22.77 -27.95
CA ASN A 98 19.75 -21.77 -27.37
C ASN A 98 20.06 -20.62 -28.33
N GLN A 99 19.47 -20.64 -29.53
CA GLN A 99 19.67 -19.62 -30.56
C GLN A 99 18.69 -18.46 -30.39
N ASP A 100 19.15 -17.25 -30.70
CA ASP A 100 18.27 -16.08 -30.77
C ASP A 100 17.47 -16.10 -32.09
N HIS A 101 16.19 -16.49 -32.00
CA HIS A 101 15.29 -16.57 -33.16
C HIS A 101 15.07 -15.23 -33.85
N TYR A 102 15.15 -14.11 -33.12
CA TYR A 102 15.02 -12.79 -33.73
C TYR A 102 16.28 -12.43 -34.52
N GLU A 103 17.46 -12.74 -33.99
CA GLU A 103 18.74 -12.51 -34.66
C GLU A 103 18.88 -13.36 -35.93
N VAL A 104 18.49 -14.65 -35.87
CA VAL A 104 18.49 -15.56 -37.04
C VAL A 104 17.64 -15.01 -38.20
N LEU A 105 16.50 -14.38 -37.90
CA LEU A 105 15.66 -13.74 -38.93
C LEU A 105 16.12 -12.34 -39.32
N GLY A 106 17.11 -11.74 -38.64
CA GLY A 106 17.54 -10.35 -38.87
C GLY A 106 16.53 -9.33 -38.34
N LEU A 107 15.88 -9.65 -37.22
CA LEU A 107 14.92 -8.80 -36.51
C LEU A 107 15.44 -8.38 -35.13
N SER A 108 16.77 -8.32 -34.95
CA SER A 108 17.38 -8.08 -33.64
C SER A 108 17.04 -6.69 -33.08
N LYS A 109 16.86 -5.68 -33.96
CA LYS A 109 16.39 -4.33 -33.59
C LYS A 109 14.91 -4.29 -33.15
N LEU A 110 14.03 -5.04 -33.83
CA LEU A 110 12.59 -4.99 -33.60
C LEU A 110 12.15 -5.93 -32.45
N ARG A 111 12.75 -7.12 -32.33
CA ARG A 111 12.42 -8.16 -31.33
C ARG A 111 10.90 -8.33 -31.14
N TYR A 112 10.41 -8.20 -29.90
CA TYR A 112 8.99 -8.30 -29.53
C TYR A 112 8.09 -7.27 -30.23
N ARG A 113 8.64 -6.17 -30.75
CA ARG A 113 7.88 -5.15 -31.51
C ARG A 113 7.65 -5.55 -32.97
N ALA A 114 8.34 -6.58 -33.48
CA ALA A 114 8.17 -7.04 -34.86
C ALA A 114 6.74 -7.54 -35.10
N THR A 115 6.10 -7.05 -36.15
CA THR A 115 4.77 -7.53 -36.54
C THR A 115 4.88 -8.87 -37.26
N LEU A 116 3.74 -9.58 -37.40
CA LEU A 116 3.71 -10.83 -38.17
C LEU A 116 4.15 -10.61 -39.62
N ASP A 117 3.81 -9.46 -40.20
CA ASP A 117 4.23 -9.10 -41.56
C ASP A 117 5.74 -8.91 -41.66
N ASP A 118 6.38 -8.30 -40.66
CA ASP A 118 7.84 -8.14 -40.60
C ASP A 118 8.56 -9.50 -40.50
N ILE A 119 7.98 -10.43 -39.71
CA ILE A 119 8.47 -11.81 -39.58
C ILE A 119 8.35 -12.56 -40.92
N ILE A 120 7.23 -12.43 -41.62
CA ILE A 120 7.02 -13.08 -42.91
C ILE A 120 7.95 -12.49 -43.98
N LYS A 121 8.12 -11.17 -44.01
CA LYS A 121 9.00 -10.48 -44.97
C LYS A 121 10.46 -10.85 -44.76
N SER A 122 10.95 -10.77 -43.52
CA SER A 122 12.33 -11.14 -43.16
C SER A 122 12.62 -12.61 -43.46
N HIS A 123 11.70 -13.52 -43.13
CA HIS A 123 11.82 -14.93 -43.47
C HIS A 123 11.92 -15.17 -44.98
N ARG A 124 11.07 -14.53 -45.80
CA ARG A 124 11.15 -14.65 -47.27
C ARG A 124 12.51 -14.16 -47.79
N LYS A 125 13.00 -13.05 -47.26
CA LYS A 125 14.30 -12.47 -47.61
C LYS A 125 15.46 -13.43 -47.26
N LYS A 126 15.49 -13.96 -46.04
CA LYS A 126 16.49 -14.94 -45.57
C LYS A 126 16.45 -16.26 -46.34
N VAL A 127 15.26 -16.79 -46.64
CA VAL A 127 15.09 -18.01 -47.45
C VAL A 127 15.67 -17.85 -48.85
N LEU A 128 15.45 -16.71 -49.51
CA LEU A 128 15.98 -16.45 -50.86
C LEU A 128 17.52 -16.32 -50.87
N ARG A 129 18.11 -15.82 -49.78
CA ARG A 129 19.57 -15.69 -49.61
C ARG A 129 20.24 -17.02 -49.34
N HIS A 130 19.73 -17.78 -48.37
CA HIS A 130 20.36 -19.00 -47.88
C HIS A 130 19.70 -20.29 -48.37
N HIS A 131 18.94 -20.24 -49.47
CA HIS A 131 18.32 -21.44 -50.04
C HIS A 131 19.41 -22.47 -50.41
N PRO A 132 19.24 -23.75 -50.04
CA PRO A 132 20.26 -24.78 -50.28
C PRO A 132 20.61 -24.95 -51.77
N ASP A 133 19.63 -24.77 -52.66
CA ASP A 133 19.85 -24.81 -54.13
C ASP A 133 20.80 -23.70 -54.62
N LYS A 134 20.64 -22.48 -54.10
CA LYS A 134 21.48 -21.33 -54.46
C LYS A 134 22.90 -21.47 -53.88
N LYS A 135 23.02 -22.00 -52.65
CA LYS A 135 24.31 -22.32 -52.03
C LYS A 135 25.05 -23.45 -52.73
N ALA A 136 24.33 -24.48 -53.18
CA ALA A 136 24.89 -25.56 -53.98
C ALA A 136 25.44 -25.05 -55.32
N ALA A 137 24.74 -24.11 -55.96
CA ALA A 137 25.23 -23.44 -57.17
C ALA A 137 26.50 -22.58 -56.94
N GLN A 138 26.73 -22.12 -55.70
CA GLN A 138 27.92 -21.38 -55.29
C GLN A 138 29.08 -22.29 -54.80
N GLY A 139 28.92 -23.62 -54.88
CA GLY A 139 29.97 -24.58 -54.50
C GLY A 139 29.96 -25.01 -53.03
N TYR A 140 28.99 -24.56 -52.23
CA TYR A 140 28.81 -25.01 -50.84
C TYR A 140 27.94 -26.26 -50.82
N LEU A 141 28.56 -27.44 -50.83
CA LEU A 141 27.86 -28.72 -50.74
C LEU A 141 27.50 -29.02 -49.28
N ASN A 142 26.22 -29.34 -49.02
CA ASN A 142 25.68 -29.76 -47.72
C ASN A 142 25.62 -28.71 -46.60
N ASP A 143 25.77 -27.42 -46.91
CA ASP A 143 25.60 -26.33 -45.93
C ASP A 143 24.12 -25.88 -45.82
N ASP A 144 23.26 -26.81 -45.37
CA ASP A 144 21.83 -26.55 -45.12
C ASP A 144 21.54 -26.24 -43.64
N GLY A 145 22.58 -26.14 -42.80
CA GLY A 145 22.47 -25.92 -41.37
C GLY A 145 21.74 -24.62 -41.05
N PHE A 146 22.31 -23.49 -41.47
CA PHE A 146 21.70 -22.19 -41.23
C PHE A 146 20.27 -22.07 -41.79
N PHE A 147 20.00 -22.70 -42.93
CA PHE A 147 18.64 -22.73 -43.51
C PHE A 147 17.62 -23.43 -42.60
N LYS A 148 18.00 -24.53 -41.95
CA LYS A 148 17.16 -25.20 -40.94
C LYS A 148 16.94 -24.33 -39.71
N CYS A 149 17.94 -23.55 -39.28
CA CYS A 149 17.80 -22.57 -38.20
C CYS A 149 16.78 -21.48 -38.56
N ILE A 150 16.83 -20.94 -39.79
CA ILE A 150 15.85 -19.96 -40.31
C ILE A 150 14.43 -20.54 -40.25
N GLN A 151 14.23 -21.78 -40.73
CA GLN A 151 12.92 -22.42 -40.69
C GLN A 151 12.39 -22.59 -39.26
N LYS A 152 13.27 -22.97 -38.32
CA LYS A 152 12.89 -23.13 -36.91
C LYS A 152 12.56 -21.80 -36.24
N ALA A 153 13.35 -20.76 -36.49
CA ALA A 153 13.07 -19.42 -36.00
C ALA A 153 11.71 -18.90 -36.50
N PHE A 154 11.42 -19.08 -37.78
CA PHE A 154 10.12 -18.72 -38.35
C PHE A 154 8.96 -19.52 -37.75
N GLU A 155 9.13 -20.83 -37.52
CA GLU A 155 8.11 -21.67 -36.88
C GLU A 155 7.74 -21.16 -35.48
N ILE A 156 8.74 -20.75 -34.69
CA ILE A 156 8.56 -20.26 -33.32
C ILE A 156 7.94 -18.87 -33.30
N LEU A 157 8.42 -17.95 -34.15
CA LEU A 157 7.98 -16.55 -34.16
C LEU A 157 6.63 -16.33 -34.87
N THR A 158 6.22 -17.24 -35.75
CA THR A 158 4.92 -17.16 -36.44
C THR A 158 3.76 -17.59 -35.55
N ASP A 159 3.95 -18.62 -34.72
CA ASP A 159 2.92 -19.10 -33.80
C ASP A 159 2.85 -18.18 -32.56
N PRO A 160 1.71 -17.52 -32.29
CA PRO A 160 1.60 -16.57 -31.17
C PRO A 160 1.87 -17.22 -29.81
N VAL A 161 1.56 -18.52 -29.64
CA VAL A 161 1.79 -19.21 -28.37
C VAL A 161 3.28 -19.48 -28.18
N LYS A 162 3.94 -20.04 -29.19
CA LYS A 162 5.40 -20.32 -29.14
C LYS A 162 6.20 -19.03 -29.06
N ARG A 163 5.81 -17.98 -29.80
CA ARG A 163 6.41 -16.66 -29.73
C ARG A 163 6.33 -16.10 -28.32
N ARG A 164 5.16 -16.17 -27.68
CA ARG A 164 4.99 -15.71 -26.29
C ARG A 164 5.82 -16.51 -25.30
N GLN A 165 5.94 -17.83 -25.49
CA GLN A 165 6.82 -18.67 -24.67
C GLN A 165 8.28 -18.26 -24.82
N TRP A 166 8.73 -17.98 -26.05
CA TRP A 166 10.08 -17.48 -26.34
C TRP A 166 10.31 -16.08 -25.75
N ASP A 167 9.41 -15.13 -26.00
CA ASP A 167 9.49 -13.75 -25.50
C ASP A 167 9.56 -13.70 -23.96
N SER A 168 9.01 -14.72 -23.29
CA SER A 168 9.12 -14.87 -21.85
C SER A 168 10.54 -15.15 -21.36
N VAL A 169 11.44 -15.66 -22.19
CA VAL A 169 12.83 -16.01 -21.83
C VAL A 169 13.85 -15.40 -22.78
N ASP A 170 13.45 -14.36 -23.50
CA ASP A 170 14.24 -13.67 -24.51
C ASP A 170 15.63 -13.25 -23.97
N PRO A 171 16.75 -13.78 -24.52
CA PRO A 171 18.09 -13.51 -24.02
C PRO A 171 18.56 -12.07 -24.26
N GLY A 172 18.05 -11.38 -25.28
CA GLY A 172 18.43 -9.97 -25.53
C GLY A 172 17.78 -8.98 -24.58
N VAL A 173 16.98 -9.45 -23.62
CA VAL A 173 16.38 -8.63 -22.59
C VAL A 173 17.20 -8.83 -21.33
N SER A 174 18.06 -7.86 -21.03
CA SER A 174 18.87 -7.86 -19.81
C SER A 174 17.96 -8.12 -18.60
N THR A 175 18.38 -9.09 -17.77
CA THR A 175 17.70 -9.42 -16.51
C THR A 175 18.36 -8.72 -15.33
N ASP A 176 19.34 -7.86 -15.60
CA ASP A 176 20.15 -7.18 -14.60
C ASP A 176 19.31 -6.23 -13.76
N ILE A 177 19.56 -6.27 -12.45
CA ILE A 177 18.90 -5.42 -11.46
C ILE A 177 19.92 -4.37 -10.99
N PRO A 178 19.56 -3.07 -11.04
CA PRO A 178 20.37 -2.03 -10.43
C PRO A 178 20.60 -2.26 -8.94
N SER A 179 21.85 -2.12 -8.51
CA SER A 179 22.21 -2.18 -7.10
C SER A 179 21.72 -0.95 -6.34
N ALA A 180 21.24 -1.16 -5.10
CA ALA A 180 20.68 -0.08 -4.27
C ALA A 180 21.67 1.06 -3.94
N LYS A 181 22.98 0.86 -4.16
CA LYS A 181 24.03 1.86 -3.92
C LYS A 181 24.64 2.43 -5.21
N GLU A 182 24.01 2.19 -6.35
CA GLU A 182 24.49 2.78 -7.60
C GLU A 182 24.45 4.29 -7.53
N LYS A 183 25.55 4.90 -7.98
CA LYS A 183 25.71 6.35 -8.03
C LYS A 183 25.19 6.83 -9.37
N GLY A 184 24.15 7.67 -9.35
CA GLY A 184 23.59 8.26 -10.55
C GLY A 184 22.22 8.86 -10.27
N ASP A 185 21.57 9.37 -11.32
CA ASP A 185 20.17 9.78 -11.24
C ASP A 185 19.27 8.54 -11.11
N PHE A 186 18.48 8.50 -10.04
CA PHE A 186 17.55 7.42 -9.73
C PHE A 186 16.59 7.15 -10.89
N TYR A 187 16.03 8.21 -11.48
CA TYR A 187 15.03 8.06 -12.53
C TYR A 187 15.66 7.54 -13.82
N ALA A 188 16.84 8.04 -14.20
CA ALA A 188 17.57 7.54 -15.36
C ALA A 188 17.94 6.04 -15.26
N ILE A 189 18.23 5.54 -14.05
CA ILE A 189 18.59 4.14 -13.82
C ILE A 189 17.35 3.24 -13.79
N TYR A 190 16.35 3.58 -12.97
CA TYR A 190 15.23 2.68 -12.70
C TYR A 190 14.10 2.75 -13.72
N ARG A 191 13.87 3.89 -14.38
CA ARG A 191 12.82 4.04 -15.39
C ARG A 191 12.92 3.01 -16.52
N PRO A 192 14.04 2.89 -17.26
CA PRO A 192 14.14 1.92 -18.35
C PRO A 192 13.99 0.48 -17.87
N VAL A 193 14.41 0.20 -16.63
CA VAL A 193 14.28 -1.11 -16.00
C VAL A 193 12.81 -1.44 -15.73
N PHE A 194 12.05 -0.53 -15.10
CA PHE A 194 10.62 -0.73 -14.87
C PHE A 194 9.82 -0.80 -16.17
N GLU A 195 10.13 0.03 -17.18
CA GLU A 195 9.49 -0.04 -18.50
C GLU A 195 9.74 -1.37 -19.20
N ARG A 196 10.97 -1.89 -19.11
CA ARG A 196 11.32 -3.22 -19.62
C ARG A 196 10.52 -4.32 -18.94
N GLU A 197 10.40 -4.29 -17.61
CA GLU A 197 9.64 -5.32 -16.87
C GLU A 197 8.12 -5.16 -17.04
N ALA A 198 7.62 -3.94 -17.24
CA ALA A 198 6.20 -3.64 -17.40
C ALA A 198 5.56 -4.38 -18.59
N ARG A 199 6.37 -4.70 -19.62
CA ARG A 199 5.94 -5.50 -20.78
C ARG A 199 5.38 -6.87 -20.39
N PHE A 200 5.82 -7.40 -19.24
CA PHE A 200 5.43 -8.72 -18.75
C PHE A 200 4.17 -8.71 -17.88
N SER A 201 3.55 -7.55 -17.66
CA SER A 201 2.37 -7.47 -16.79
C SER A 201 1.09 -7.92 -17.49
N ASN A 202 0.28 -8.72 -16.79
CA ASN A 202 -1.12 -8.97 -17.19
C ASN A 202 -2.04 -7.77 -16.92
N ILE A 203 -1.67 -6.90 -15.96
CA ILE A 203 -2.53 -5.82 -15.48
C ILE A 203 -2.12 -4.52 -16.16
N GLN A 204 -3.06 -3.87 -16.84
CA GLN A 204 -2.85 -2.62 -17.58
C GLN A 204 -3.91 -1.59 -17.16
N PRO A 205 -3.58 -0.28 -17.10
CA PRO A 205 -2.28 0.30 -17.40
C PRO A 205 -1.26 0.09 -16.29
N VAL A 206 0.01 -0.12 -16.64
CA VAL A 206 1.12 -0.19 -15.68
C VAL A 206 1.44 1.23 -15.17
N PRO A 207 1.44 1.48 -13.86
CA PRO A 207 1.82 2.78 -13.30
C PRO A 207 3.26 3.16 -13.65
N GLU A 208 3.46 4.41 -14.07
CA GLU A 208 4.79 4.96 -14.33
C GLU A 208 5.51 5.34 -13.02
N LEU A 209 6.84 5.37 -13.04
CA LEU A 209 7.66 5.73 -11.86
C LEU A 209 7.43 7.18 -11.37
N GLY A 210 6.95 8.05 -12.25
CA GLY A 210 6.75 9.48 -11.97
C GLY A 210 8.04 10.30 -11.94
N ASP A 211 8.00 11.43 -11.25
CA ASP A 211 9.06 12.43 -11.11
C ASP A 211 9.29 12.82 -9.64
N GLU A 212 10.19 13.77 -9.34
CA GLU A 212 10.49 14.17 -7.95
C GLU A 212 9.28 14.81 -7.23
N ASN A 213 8.36 15.40 -7.98
CA ASN A 213 7.20 16.11 -7.44
C ASN A 213 5.94 15.24 -7.34
N SER A 214 6.04 13.94 -7.63
CA SER A 214 4.89 13.04 -7.59
C SER A 214 4.31 12.91 -6.19
N ASP A 215 2.98 12.92 -6.11
CA ASP A 215 2.24 12.79 -4.86
C ASP A 215 2.55 11.49 -4.13
N ARG A 216 2.48 11.53 -2.79
CA ARG A 216 2.71 10.36 -1.94
C ARG A 216 1.82 9.18 -2.32
N GLU A 217 0.55 9.43 -2.61
CA GLU A 217 -0.43 8.40 -3.01
C GLU A 217 -0.07 7.78 -4.36
N ALA A 218 0.43 8.58 -5.31
CA ALA A 218 0.88 8.07 -6.61
C ALA A 218 2.12 7.17 -6.45
N VAL A 219 3.07 7.57 -5.61
CA VAL A 219 4.28 6.77 -5.31
C VAL A 219 3.92 5.48 -4.57
N GLU A 220 3.03 5.54 -3.58
CA GLU A 220 2.57 4.35 -2.84
C GLU A 220 1.80 3.38 -3.74
N SER A 221 0.91 3.87 -4.61
CA SER A 221 0.16 3.03 -5.56
C SER A 221 1.07 2.40 -6.62
N PHE A 222 2.10 3.11 -7.10
CA PHE A 222 3.15 2.55 -7.96
C PHE A 222 3.83 1.34 -7.29
N TYR A 223 4.36 1.52 -6.08
CA TYR A 223 5.05 0.41 -5.40
C TYR A 223 4.10 -0.72 -5.01
N GLN A 224 2.85 -0.41 -4.66
CA GLN A 224 1.84 -1.43 -4.39
C GLN A 224 1.52 -2.27 -5.63
N PHE A 225 1.46 -1.66 -6.82
CA PHE A 225 1.31 -2.39 -8.07
C PHE A 225 2.49 -3.34 -8.29
N TRP A 226 3.73 -2.87 -8.13
CA TRP A 226 4.92 -3.67 -8.36
C TRP A 226 5.15 -4.78 -7.31
N TYR A 227 4.71 -4.60 -6.06
CA TYR A 227 4.70 -5.69 -5.08
C TYR A 227 3.66 -6.77 -5.40
N ASN A 228 2.56 -6.40 -6.06
CA ASN A 228 1.52 -7.32 -6.49
C ASN A 228 1.62 -7.61 -8.00
N PHE A 229 2.83 -7.54 -8.56
CA PHE A 229 3.05 -7.67 -9.99
C PHE A 229 2.63 -9.06 -10.48
N ASP A 230 1.65 -9.10 -11.39
CA ASP A 230 1.19 -10.32 -12.03
C ASP A 230 1.86 -10.47 -13.40
N SER A 231 2.84 -11.37 -13.47
CA SER A 231 3.64 -11.63 -14.67
C SER A 231 3.03 -12.72 -15.53
N TRP A 232 3.00 -12.47 -16.83
CA TRP A 232 2.45 -13.40 -17.80
C TRP A 232 3.45 -14.47 -18.26
N ARG A 233 4.72 -14.34 -17.86
CA ARG A 233 5.83 -15.24 -18.19
C ARG A 233 5.53 -16.68 -17.77
N SER A 234 5.68 -17.63 -18.71
CA SER A 234 5.35 -19.04 -18.47
C SER A 234 6.58 -19.93 -18.23
N PHE A 235 7.76 -19.54 -18.75
CA PHE A 235 9.03 -20.30 -18.73
C PHE A 235 8.96 -21.69 -19.38
N GLU A 236 7.93 -21.95 -20.17
CA GLU A 236 7.68 -23.25 -20.81
C GLU A 236 8.68 -23.57 -21.93
N TYR A 237 9.22 -22.53 -22.57
CA TYR A 237 10.29 -22.70 -23.56
C TYR A 237 11.53 -23.41 -22.98
N LEU A 238 11.79 -23.23 -21.67
CA LEU A 238 12.92 -23.82 -20.95
C LEU A 238 12.62 -25.22 -20.38
N ASP A 239 11.52 -25.85 -20.79
CA ASP A 239 11.22 -27.23 -20.41
C ASP A 239 12.26 -28.18 -21.03
N LYS A 240 12.91 -28.97 -20.16
CA LYS A 240 14.00 -29.88 -20.55
C LYS A 240 13.52 -31.12 -21.29
N GLU A 241 12.41 -31.70 -20.83
CA GLU A 241 11.85 -32.93 -21.36
C GLU A 241 10.62 -32.62 -22.23
N ASN A 242 10.59 -33.14 -23.46
CA ASN A 242 9.42 -33.02 -24.32
C ASN A 242 8.32 -33.98 -23.83
N VAL A 243 7.15 -33.45 -23.50
CA VAL A 243 5.99 -34.23 -23.05
C VAL A 243 5.58 -35.28 -24.09
N ASP A 244 5.74 -34.99 -25.38
CA ASP A 244 5.38 -35.93 -26.45
C ASP A 244 6.35 -37.11 -26.58
N GLY A 245 7.53 -37.04 -25.97
CA GLY A 245 8.52 -38.12 -25.95
C GLY A 245 8.19 -39.27 -24.97
N GLY A 246 7.16 -39.13 -24.13
CA GLY A 246 6.75 -40.18 -23.19
C GLY A 246 6.05 -41.34 -23.89
N SER A 247 6.53 -42.56 -23.65
CA SER A 247 6.00 -43.80 -24.24
C SER A 247 4.57 -44.11 -23.80
N ASN A 248 4.25 -43.86 -22.52
CA ASN A 248 2.93 -44.12 -21.94
C ASN A 248 2.31 -42.87 -21.30
N ARG A 249 0.99 -42.89 -21.04
CA ARG A 249 0.25 -41.78 -20.41
C ARG A 249 0.87 -41.35 -19.07
N ASP A 250 1.30 -42.33 -18.26
CA ASP A 250 1.88 -42.05 -16.96
C ASP A 250 3.28 -41.42 -17.09
N ASP A 251 4.06 -41.82 -18.09
CA ASP A 251 5.34 -41.18 -18.42
C ASP A 251 5.12 -39.72 -18.82
N LYS A 252 4.15 -39.46 -19.72
CA LYS A 252 3.79 -38.09 -20.12
C LYS A 252 3.36 -37.23 -18.93
N ARG A 253 2.56 -37.79 -18.02
CA ARG A 253 2.13 -37.11 -16.78
C ARG A 253 3.30 -36.84 -15.84
N TRP A 254 4.25 -37.76 -15.75
CA TRP A 254 5.44 -37.59 -14.93
C TRP A 254 6.39 -36.53 -15.49
N ILE A 255 6.62 -36.52 -16.82
CA ILE A 255 7.38 -35.49 -17.54
C ILE A 255 6.76 -34.11 -17.31
N GLU A 256 5.46 -33.96 -17.56
CA GLU A 256 4.73 -32.71 -17.32
C GLU A 256 4.78 -32.29 -15.84
N GLY A 257 4.74 -33.26 -14.92
CA GLY A 257 4.93 -33.03 -13.49
C GLY A 257 6.31 -32.46 -13.15
N LYS A 258 7.38 -32.93 -13.79
CA LYS A 258 8.73 -32.37 -13.64
C LYS A 258 8.84 -30.97 -14.24
N ASN A 259 8.40 -30.80 -15.48
CA ASN A 259 8.43 -29.51 -16.18
C ASN A 259 7.66 -28.45 -15.38
N ARG A 260 6.48 -28.79 -14.85
CA ARG A 260 5.70 -27.90 -13.98
C ARG A 260 6.45 -27.48 -12.72
N LYS A 261 7.17 -28.39 -12.07
CA LYS A 261 8.00 -28.06 -10.89
C LYS A 261 9.13 -27.12 -11.28
N GLU A 262 9.77 -27.34 -12.42
CA GLU A 262 10.85 -26.50 -12.92
C GLU A 262 10.35 -25.09 -13.30
N ARG A 263 9.22 -25.00 -14.00
CA ARG A 263 8.54 -23.73 -14.30
C ARG A 263 8.16 -22.99 -13.02
N ALA A 264 7.62 -23.70 -12.01
CA ALA A 264 7.29 -23.09 -10.72
C ALA A 264 8.53 -22.56 -9.99
N ALA A 265 9.67 -23.27 -10.05
CA ALA A 265 10.93 -22.80 -9.50
C ALA A 265 11.43 -21.53 -10.20
N ARG A 266 11.45 -21.51 -11.54
CA ARG A 266 11.85 -20.33 -12.32
C ARG A 266 10.93 -19.12 -12.11
N LYS A 267 9.62 -19.34 -12.03
CA LYS A 267 8.66 -18.30 -11.67
C LYS A 267 8.96 -17.73 -10.29
N LYS A 268 9.26 -18.58 -9.31
CA LYS A 268 9.63 -18.12 -7.97
C LYS A 268 10.93 -17.30 -8.00
N GLU A 269 11.94 -17.74 -8.73
CA GLU A 269 13.20 -16.99 -8.91
C GLU A 269 12.97 -15.62 -9.56
N ASP A 270 12.15 -15.55 -10.61
CA ASP A 270 11.83 -14.29 -11.28
C ASP A 270 11.02 -13.34 -10.39
N ILE A 271 10.07 -13.87 -9.61
CA ILE A 271 9.33 -13.07 -8.62
C ILE A 271 10.30 -12.52 -7.57
N GLN A 272 11.22 -13.34 -7.04
CA GLN A 272 12.22 -12.87 -6.07
C GLN A 272 13.17 -11.83 -6.69
N ARG A 273 13.54 -11.98 -7.95
CA ARG A 273 14.32 -11.00 -8.73
C ARG A 273 13.57 -9.66 -8.80
N LEU A 274 12.31 -9.67 -9.21
CA LEU A 274 11.46 -8.46 -9.27
C LEU A 274 11.28 -7.82 -7.89
N LEU A 275 11.03 -8.60 -6.84
CA LEU A 275 10.94 -8.08 -5.48
C LEU A 275 12.25 -7.42 -5.02
N THR A 276 13.39 -8.00 -5.36
CA THR A 276 14.71 -7.40 -5.06
C THR A 276 14.91 -6.08 -5.79
N LEU A 277 14.47 -5.99 -7.06
CA LEU A 277 14.48 -4.76 -7.85
C LEU A 277 13.62 -3.68 -7.21
N VAL A 278 12.39 -4.02 -6.79
CA VAL A 278 11.46 -3.10 -6.13
C VAL A 278 12.02 -2.64 -4.79
N ASP A 279 12.56 -3.54 -3.98
CA ASP A 279 13.17 -3.23 -2.69
C ASP A 279 14.40 -2.32 -2.83
N ASN A 280 15.23 -2.57 -3.85
CA ASN A 280 16.38 -1.72 -4.15
C ASN A 280 15.92 -0.32 -4.57
N ALA A 281 14.93 -0.23 -5.44
CA ALA A 281 14.33 1.04 -5.86
C ALA A 281 13.73 1.81 -4.68
N MET A 282 12.97 1.16 -3.79
CA MET A 282 12.38 1.80 -2.61
C MET A 282 13.39 2.29 -1.56
N LYS A 283 14.61 1.72 -1.56
CA LYS A 283 15.70 2.15 -0.68
C LYS A 283 16.46 3.34 -1.26
N SER A 284 16.56 3.43 -2.59
CA SER A 284 17.27 4.49 -3.29
C SER A 284 16.36 5.68 -3.68
N ASP A 285 15.03 5.50 -3.76
CA ASP A 285 14.09 6.55 -4.17
C ASP A 285 14.13 7.76 -3.20
N PRO A 286 14.50 8.96 -3.68
CA PRO A 286 14.58 10.17 -2.86
C PRO A 286 13.26 10.55 -2.18
N ARG A 287 12.12 10.33 -2.85
CA ARG A 287 10.78 10.66 -2.33
C ARG A 287 10.43 9.76 -1.16
N MET A 288 10.71 8.47 -1.29
CA MET A 288 10.47 7.48 -0.24
C MET A 288 11.35 7.74 0.99
N ILE A 289 12.59 8.18 0.79
CA ILE A 289 13.48 8.61 1.89
C ILE A 289 12.86 9.81 2.62
N LYS A 290 12.42 10.85 1.89
CA LYS A 290 11.74 12.02 2.47
C LYS A 290 10.49 11.61 3.27
N PHE A 291 9.61 10.75 2.71
CA PHE A 291 8.41 10.28 3.40
C PHE A 291 8.72 9.48 4.67
N LYS A 292 9.72 8.58 4.62
CA LYS A 292 10.16 7.81 5.80
C LYS A 292 10.71 8.72 6.90
N GLU A 293 11.47 9.75 6.54
CA GLU A 293 11.97 10.75 7.49
C GLU A 293 10.86 11.58 8.11
N GLU A 294 9.89 12.02 7.31
CA GLU A 294 8.72 12.75 7.79
C GLU A 294 7.87 11.90 8.74
N ASP A 295 7.58 10.65 8.39
CA ASP A 295 6.81 9.73 9.23
C ASP A 295 7.56 9.42 10.54
N LYS A 296 8.89 9.28 10.49
CA LYS A 296 9.74 9.13 11.68
C LYS A 296 9.69 10.38 12.55
N LYS A 297 9.76 11.58 11.97
CA LYS A 297 9.63 12.86 12.69
C LYS A 297 8.26 13.00 13.34
N LYS A 298 7.17 12.69 12.62
CA LYS A 298 5.79 12.70 13.16
C LYS A 298 5.62 11.71 14.31
N ARG A 299 6.14 10.48 14.17
CA ARG A 299 6.08 9.46 15.23
C ARG A 299 6.87 9.89 16.47
N ASN A 300 8.08 10.42 16.29
CA ASN A 300 8.90 10.93 17.40
C ASN A 300 8.23 12.14 18.08
N ALA A 301 7.68 13.08 17.32
CA ALA A 301 6.93 14.21 17.87
C ALA A 301 5.72 13.75 18.70
N LYS A 302 4.94 12.78 18.20
CA LYS A 302 3.82 12.19 18.95
C LYS A 302 4.27 11.49 20.23
N ARG A 303 5.38 10.75 20.18
CA ARG A 303 5.95 10.11 21.38
C ARG A 303 6.41 11.15 22.41
N ASN A 304 7.18 12.14 21.98
CA ASN A 304 7.68 13.20 22.85
C ASN A 304 6.53 14.01 23.47
N ALA A 305 5.47 14.30 22.70
CA ALA A 305 4.28 14.98 23.21
C ALA A 305 3.55 14.15 24.29
N ARG A 306 3.42 12.83 24.08
CA ARG A 306 2.84 11.92 25.07
C ARG A 306 3.70 11.82 26.33
N GLU A 307 5.02 11.72 26.19
CA GLU A 307 5.95 11.71 27.33
C GLU A 307 5.91 13.04 28.10
N GLU A 308 5.78 14.17 27.41
CA GLU A 308 5.65 15.48 28.05
C GLU A 308 4.31 15.63 28.80
N GLU A 309 3.21 15.15 28.21
CA GLU A 309 1.90 15.12 28.85
C GLU A 309 1.91 14.21 30.10
N GLU A 310 2.50 13.02 30.00
CA GLU A 310 2.66 12.10 31.12
C GLU A 310 3.54 12.69 32.23
N ARG A 311 4.63 13.37 31.87
CA ARG A 311 5.49 14.09 32.83
C ARG A 311 4.73 15.20 33.55
N LYS A 312 3.95 16.01 32.81
CA LYS A 312 3.11 17.07 33.40
C LYS A 312 2.03 16.48 34.30
N ALA A 313 1.39 15.38 33.90
CA ALA A 313 0.39 14.69 34.73
C ALA A 313 0.99 14.06 35.99
N ALA A 314 2.18 13.46 35.91
CA ALA A 314 2.89 12.91 37.05
C ALA A 314 3.35 14.02 38.02
N GLU A 315 3.82 15.15 37.51
CA GLU A 315 4.17 16.31 38.33
C GLU A 315 2.93 16.91 39.01
N ALA A 316 1.80 17.01 38.30
CA ALA A 316 0.54 17.47 38.86
C ALA A 316 0.01 16.51 39.94
N LYS A 317 0.08 15.19 39.73
CA LYS A 317 -0.28 14.19 40.75
C LYS A 317 0.61 14.28 41.98
N LYS A 318 1.94 14.38 41.81
CA LYS A 318 2.87 14.56 42.93
C LYS A 318 2.55 15.81 43.74
N LYS A 319 2.28 16.94 43.06
CA LYS A 319 1.87 18.18 43.71
C LYS A 319 0.54 18.03 44.47
N ALA A 320 -0.45 17.39 43.88
CA ALA A 320 -1.75 17.13 44.51
C ALA A 320 -1.62 16.18 45.72
N ASP A 321 -0.82 15.12 45.62
CA ASP A 321 -0.57 14.17 46.71
C ASP A 321 0.18 14.83 47.88
N GLU A 322 1.17 15.69 47.59
CA GLU A 322 1.87 16.48 48.62
C GLU A 322 0.93 17.47 49.32
N GLU A 323 0.06 18.14 48.57
CA GLU A 323 -0.91 19.07 49.13
C GLU A 323 -1.98 18.36 49.98
N ALA A 324 -2.50 17.22 49.50
CA ALA A 324 -3.43 16.39 50.25
C ALA A 324 -2.81 15.84 51.54
N LYS A 325 -1.54 15.40 51.52
CA LYS A 325 -0.82 14.97 52.73
C LYS A 325 -0.67 16.10 53.75
N LYS A 326 -0.31 17.31 53.31
CA LYS A 326 -0.21 18.48 54.19
C LYS A 326 -1.57 18.83 54.81
N GLN A 327 -2.65 18.77 54.03
CA GLN A 327 -4.00 19.02 54.54
C GLN A 327 -4.42 17.96 55.56
N ALA A 328 -4.20 16.68 55.27
CA ALA A 328 -4.52 15.59 56.21
C ALA A 328 -3.72 15.68 57.52
N GLU A 329 -2.44 16.05 57.45
CA GLU A 329 -1.60 16.27 58.64
C GLU A 329 -2.10 17.44 59.49
N LEU A 330 -2.51 18.54 58.85
CA LEU A 330 -3.11 19.69 59.53
C LEU A 330 -4.46 19.34 60.18
N GLU A 331 -5.29 18.51 59.53
CA GLU A 331 -6.56 18.06 60.13
C GLU A 331 -6.35 17.11 61.31
N LEU A 332 -5.43 16.16 61.20
CA LEU A 332 -5.06 15.29 62.33
C LEU A 332 -4.53 16.08 63.53
N ALA A 333 -3.67 17.07 63.29
CA ALA A 333 -3.16 17.94 64.35
C ALA A 333 -4.29 18.71 65.06
N LYS A 334 -5.24 19.25 64.29
CA LYS A 334 -6.44 19.94 64.83
C LYS A 334 -7.33 18.98 65.62
N GLU A 335 -7.53 17.76 65.16
CA GLU A 335 -8.35 16.77 65.85
C GLU A 335 -7.71 16.29 67.16
N GLU A 336 -6.39 16.08 67.17
CA GLU A 336 -5.64 15.77 68.40
C GLU A 336 -5.71 16.90 69.41
N GLU A 337 -5.60 18.15 68.98
CA GLU A 337 -5.72 19.32 69.83
C GLU A 337 -7.14 19.43 70.42
N LEU A 338 -8.18 19.21 69.61
CA LEU A 338 -9.57 19.17 70.06
C LEU A 338 -9.81 18.03 71.07
N LYS A 339 -9.21 16.84 70.85
CA LYS A 339 -9.28 15.72 71.81
C LYS A 339 -8.62 16.08 73.14
N LYS A 340 -7.46 16.72 73.11
CA LYS A 340 -6.77 17.22 74.32
C LYS A 340 -7.65 18.23 75.06
N GLN A 341 -8.25 19.19 74.35
CA GLN A 341 -9.16 20.17 74.94
C GLN A 341 -10.39 19.48 75.57
N ARG A 342 -11.04 18.54 74.87
CA ARG A 342 -12.17 17.78 75.41
C ARG A 342 -11.80 16.98 76.66
N GLN A 343 -10.61 16.37 76.69
CA GLN A 343 -10.13 15.64 77.87
C GLN A 343 -9.86 16.57 79.05
N MET A 344 -9.28 17.75 78.81
CA MET A 344 -9.06 18.76 79.84
C MET A 344 -10.39 19.27 80.39
N ASN A 345 -11.36 19.58 79.53
CA ASN A 345 -12.70 20.01 79.93
C ASN A 345 -13.43 18.92 80.74
N HIS A 346 -13.34 17.64 80.34
CA HIS A 346 -13.92 16.53 81.10
C HIS A 346 -13.30 16.35 82.49
N LYS A 347 -11.96 16.51 82.58
CA LYS A 347 -11.25 16.45 83.87
C LYS A 347 -11.69 17.60 84.78
N ALA A 348 -11.80 18.82 84.24
CA ALA A 348 -12.27 20.00 84.97
C ALA A 348 -13.71 19.80 85.46
N LEU A 349 -14.60 19.30 84.60
CA LEU A 349 -16.00 19.05 84.94
C LEU A 349 -16.13 18.02 86.07
N LYS A 350 -15.37 16.92 86.02
CA LYS A 350 -15.32 15.93 87.12
C LYS A 350 -14.77 16.51 88.43
N ALA A 351 -13.83 17.44 88.37
CA ALA A 351 -13.30 18.11 89.55
C ALA A 351 -14.39 18.99 90.21
N GLU A 352 -15.14 19.74 89.41
CA GLU A 352 -16.25 20.58 89.87
C GLU A 352 -17.42 19.75 90.42
N GLN A 353 -17.77 18.64 89.78
CA GLN A 353 -18.75 17.69 90.32
C GLN A 353 -18.33 17.21 91.71
N ARG A 354 -17.07 16.80 91.89
CA ARG A 354 -16.54 16.37 93.21
C ARG A 354 -16.56 17.51 94.23
N ALA A 355 -16.26 18.74 93.81
CA ALA A 355 -16.32 19.91 94.67
C ALA A 355 -17.75 20.17 95.17
N LEU A 356 -18.75 20.04 94.29
CA LEU A 356 -20.17 20.14 94.66
C LEU A 356 -20.58 19.03 95.64
N LYS A 357 -20.19 17.77 95.38
CA LYS A 357 -20.47 16.65 96.32
C LYS A 357 -19.84 16.88 97.69
N ARG A 358 -18.65 17.49 97.73
CA ARG A 358 -17.96 17.82 98.99
C ARG A 358 -18.71 18.90 99.77
N ILE A 359 -19.31 19.88 99.10
CA ILE A 359 -20.13 20.92 99.77
C ILE A 359 -21.31 20.27 100.49
N PHE A 360 -22.05 19.37 99.83
CA PHE A 360 -23.17 18.65 100.44
C PHE A 360 -22.73 17.80 101.64
N LYS A 361 -21.59 17.10 101.53
CA LYS A 361 -21.04 16.31 102.64
C LYS A 361 -20.60 17.18 103.83
N ASN A 362 -19.92 18.29 103.56
CA ASN A 362 -19.44 19.21 104.62
C ASN A 362 -20.59 19.94 105.31
N ALA A 363 -21.70 20.20 104.60
CA ALA A 363 -22.93 20.74 105.17
C ALA A 363 -23.80 19.69 105.88
N ASN A 364 -23.24 18.51 106.23
CA ASN A 364 -23.95 17.39 106.84
C ASN A 364 -25.22 16.98 106.07
N TYR A 365 -25.19 17.04 104.73
CA TYR A 365 -26.35 16.79 103.86
C TYR A 365 -27.58 17.66 104.20
N PHE A 366 -27.33 18.81 104.83
CA PHE A 366 -28.35 19.74 105.34
C PHE A 366 -29.28 19.14 106.41
N ALA A 367 -28.85 18.10 107.12
CA ALA A 367 -29.58 17.51 108.25
C ALA A 367 -29.43 18.36 109.53
N ALA A 368 -30.50 18.46 110.31
CA ALA A 368 -30.56 19.28 111.53
C ALA A 368 -29.90 18.63 112.77
N ALA A 369 -29.61 17.32 112.72
CA ALA A 369 -29.00 16.56 113.81
C ALA A 369 -27.52 16.27 113.56
N ASP A 370 -26.74 16.07 114.64
CA ASP A 370 -25.28 15.80 114.58
C ASP A 370 -24.92 14.55 113.77
N ALA A 371 -25.88 13.64 113.54
CA ALA A 371 -25.76 12.52 112.61
C ALA A 371 -26.99 12.46 111.67
N ALA A 372 -26.77 12.67 110.37
CA ALA A 372 -27.83 12.58 109.35
C ALA A 372 -28.38 11.14 109.22
N THR A 373 -29.69 11.00 109.07
CA THR A 373 -30.32 9.69 108.85
C THR A 373 -30.13 9.21 107.41
N VAL A 374 -30.23 7.90 107.17
CA VAL A 374 -30.06 7.30 105.83
C VAL A 374 -31.05 7.89 104.81
N ALA A 375 -32.27 8.23 105.22
CA ALA A 375 -33.28 8.82 104.34
C ALA A 375 -32.96 10.27 103.94
N GLU A 376 -32.43 11.08 104.86
CA GLU A 376 -32.05 12.48 104.60
C GLU A 376 -30.82 12.56 103.68
N ILE A 377 -29.84 11.68 103.90
CA ILE A 377 -28.67 11.56 103.02
C ILE A 377 -29.12 11.21 101.60
N ASN A 378 -30.00 10.22 101.45
CA ASN A 378 -30.50 9.80 100.12
C ASN A 378 -31.21 10.96 99.39
N SER A 379 -32.11 11.68 100.08
CA SER A 379 -32.82 12.83 99.51
C SER A 379 -31.87 13.96 99.08
N ALA A 380 -30.88 14.30 99.91
CA ALA A 380 -29.88 15.31 99.58
C ALA A 380 -28.99 14.87 98.42
N THR A 381 -28.62 13.58 98.33
CA THR A 381 -27.85 13.04 97.21
C THR A 381 -28.64 12.99 95.91
N GLU A 382 -29.94 12.73 95.95
CA GLU A 382 -30.81 12.80 94.75
C GLU A 382 -30.92 14.22 94.22
N LYS A 383 -31.08 15.22 95.12
CA LYS A 383 -31.07 16.64 94.75
C LYS A 383 -29.73 17.05 94.15
N GLN A 384 -28.63 16.65 94.79
CA GLN A 384 -27.27 16.87 94.30
C GLN A 384 -27.06 16.27 92.89
N ASP A 385 -27.50 15.03 92.67
CA ASP A 385 -27.31 14.35 91.38
C ASP A 385 -28.21 14.95 90.29
N LYS A 386 -29.41 15.45 90.63
CA LYS A 386 -30.25 16.25 89.71
C LYS A 386 -29.57 17.56 89.30
N VAL A 387 -28.97 18.29 90.26
CA VAL A 387 -28.21 19.51 89.98
C VAL A 387 -27.01 19.25 89.08
N ILE A 388 -26.29 18.14 89.30
CA ILE A 388 -25.15 17.73 88.46
C ILE A 388 -25.63 17.33 87.06
N ALA A 389 -26.73 16.58 86.94
CA ALA A 389 -27.24 16.11 85.67
C ALA A 389 -27.78 17.24 84.78
N ALA A 390 -28.37 18.27 85.39
CA ALA A 390 -28.94 19.39 84.65
C ALA A 390 -27.90 20.44 84.21
N ASN A 391 -26.66 20.36 84.71
CA ASN A 391 -25.58 21.28 84.34
C ASN A 391 -24.40 20.51 83.71
N PRO A 392 -24.56 20.06 82.45
CA PRO A 392 -23.54 19.29 81.74
C PRO A 392 -22.37 20.15 81.22
N ASP A 393 -22.48 21.48 81.25
CA ASP A 393 -21.41 22.40 80.86
C ASP A 393 -20.57 22.81 82.07
N LEU A 394 -19.25 22.92 81.87
CA LEU A 394 -18.30 23.27 82.94
C LEU A 394 -18.66 24.61 83.60
N ASP A 395 -18.89 25.64 82.80
CA ASP A 395 -19.15 27.00 83.29
C ASP A 395 -20.48 27.08 84.03
N ALA A 396 -21.51 26.37 83.56
CA ALA A 396 -22.81 26.28 84.22
C ALA A 396 -22.70 25.57 85.57
N LEU A 397 -21.95 24.47 85.64
CA LEU A 397 -21.76 23.73 86.88
C LEU A 397 -20.95 24.53 87.91
N VAL A 398 -19.94 25.28 87.47
CA VAL A 398 -19.17 26.20 88.34
C VAL A 398 -20.08 27.30 88.89
N ALA A 399 -20.93 27.91 88.06
CA ALA A 399 -21.86 28.95 88.49
C ALA A 399 -22.85 28.42 89.54
N VAL A 400 -23.43 27.25 89.33
CA VAL A 400 -24.37 26.64 90.28
C VAL A 400 -23.66 26.19 91.57
N ARG A 401 -22.46 25.61 91.45
CA ARG A 401 -21.65 25.19 92.61
C ARG A 401 -21.26 26.38 93.48
N THR A 402 -20.84 27.49 92.89
CA THR A 402 -20.49 28.72 93.62
C THR A 402 -21.72 29.37 94.27
N GLN A 403 -22.88 29.35 93.63
CA GLN A 403 -24.15 29.79 94.22
C GLN A 403 -24.55 28.95 95.45
N ILE A 404 -24.43 27.63 95.36
CA ILE A 404 -24.73 26.72 96.48
C ILE A 404 -23.70 26.89 97.61
N GLU A 405 -22.41 27.04 97.28
CA GLU A 405 -21.33 27.29 98.27
C GLU A 405 -21.58 28.60 99.04
N ALA A 406 -21.96 29.67 98.35
CA ALA A 406 -22.32 30.95 98.97
C ALA A 406 -23.57 30.84 99.86
N ALA A 407 -24.60 30.11 99.42
CA ALA A 407 -25.82 29.89 100.20
C ALA A 407 -25.59 29.03 101.44
N VAL A 408 -24.70 28.03 101.37
CA VAL A 408 -24.28 27.24 102.54
C VAL A 408 -23.60 28.14 103.56
N ALA A 409 -22.70 29.05 103.13
CA ALA A 409 -22.04 30.00 104.02
C ALA A 409 -23.01 31.01 104.66
N ALA A 410 -24.10 31.37 103.97
CA ALA A 410 -25.15 32.26 104.47
C ALA A 410 -26.21 31.55 105.35
N GLY A 411 -26.13 30.23 105.53
CA GLY A 411 -27.06 29.45 106.37
C GLY A 411 -28.40 29.12 105.70
N ASN A 412 -28.57 29.37 104.41
CA ASN A 412 -29.79 29.11 103.64
C ASN A 412 -29.60 28.07 102.51
N GLY A 413 -28.54 27.25 102.59
CA GLY A 413 -28.14 26.32 101.52
C GLY A 413 -29.23 25.35 101.05
N LEU A 414 -30.06 24.82 101.95
CA LEU A 414 -31.14 23.88 101.59
C LEU A 414 -32.23 24.54 100.75
N ALA A 415 -32.62 25.78 101.09
CA ALA A 415 -33.65 26.51 100.35
C ALA A 415 -33.21 26.85 98.92
N VAL A 416 -31.92 27.21 98.76
CA VAL A 416 -31.35 27.52 97.44
C VAL A 416 -31.18 26.26 96.59
N VAL A 417 -30.76 25.13 97.20
CA VAL A 417 -30.72 23.83 96.49
C VAL A 417 -32.13 23.42 96.04
N ASP A 418 -33.15 23.60 96.88
CA ASP A 418 -34.53 23.27 96.54
C ASP A 418 -35.12 24.20 95.48
N GLU A 419 -34.77 25.49 95.52
CA GLU A 419 -35.14 26.45 94.48
C GLU A 419 -34.48 26.09 93.14
N ILE A 420 -33.18 25.75 93.14
CA ILE A 420 -32.46 25.31 91.94
C ILE A 420 -33.12 24.05 91.40
N VAL A 421 -33.32 23.02 92.23
CA VAL A 421 -33.96 21.75 91.79
C VAL A 421 -35.40 21.94 91.33
N SER A 422 -36.14 22.91 91.84
CA SER A 422 -37.50 23.21 91.37
C SER A 422 -37.57 23.91 90.01
N LYS A 423 -36.46 24.55 89.60
CA LYS A 423 -36.31 25.21 88.31
C LYS A 423 -35.69 24.30 87.24
N LEU A 424 -35.24 23.11 87.64
CA LEU A 424 -34.74 22.03 86.78
C LEU A 424 -35.88 21.07 86.45
#